data_AF-A0A183G4B7-F1
#
_entry.id   AF-A0A183G4B7-F1
#
_cell.length_a   1.000
_cell.length_b   1.000
_cell.length_c   1.000
_cell.angle_alpha   90.00
_cell.angle_beta   90.00
_cell.angle_gamma   90.00
#
_symmetry.space_group_name_H-M   'P 1'
#
loop_
_entity.id
_entity.type
_entity.pdbx_description
1 polymer ?
#
loop_
_entity_poly.entity_id
_entity_poly.type
_entity_poly.pdbx_seq_one_letter_code
_entity_poly.pdbx_strand_id
1 'polypeptide(L)'
;MEPITRSQAASSDNGGSLAANATTPVNLPEIVKGAIGACAKDIADYATIQGRDARQLRDATSEAIYQSTSHLAQHVNRGNAALAEGFNESFTVVAA
;
A
#
# COMPACT_ATOMS: atom_id res chain seq x y z
N MET A 1 37.17 42.15 17.74
CA MET A 1 36.93 40.70 17.90
C MET A 1 35.45 40.50 17.72
N GLU A 2 35.05 40.08 16.51
CA GLU A 2 33.64 39.81 16.18
C GLU A 2 33.22 38.48 16.82
N PRO A 3 31.97 38.33 17.31
CA PRO A 3 31.50 37.06 17.82
C PRO A 3 31.26 36.09 16.64
N ILE A 4 31.90 34.91 16.70
CA ILE A 4 31.64 33.82 15.76
C ILE A 4 30.30 33.18 16.12
N THR A 5 29.25 33.51 15.36
CA THR A 5 27.94 32.85 15.49
C THR A 5 28.04 31.43 14.94
N ARG A 6 28.33 30.45 15.81
CA ARG A 6 28.14 29.02 15.51
C ARG A 6 26.64 28.72 15.57
N SER A 7 25.99 28.69 14.41
CA SER A 7 24.64 28.14 14.28
C SER A 7 24.69 26.65 14.65
N GLN A 8 24.22 26.31 15.85
CA GLN A 8 23.82 24.95 16.14
C GLN A 8 22.55 24.68 15.34
N ALA A 9 22.66 23.92 14.26
CA ALA A 9 21.51 23.22 13.74
C ALA A 9 21.09 22.24 14.85
N ALA A 10 20.07 22.60 15.63
CA ALA A 10 19.34 21.61 16.37
C ALA A 10 18.74 20.66 15.32
N SER A 11 19.44 19.55 15.06
CA SER A 11 18.81 18.36 14.53
C SER A 11 17.86 17.89 15.62
N SER A 12 16.70 18.56 15.67
CA SER A 12 15.56 17.98 16.32
C SER A 12 15.19 16.83 15.40
N ASP A 13 15.70 15.65 15.73
CA ASP A 13 15.10 14.38 15.34
C ASP A 13 13.67 14.41 15.86
N ASN A 14 12.82 15.17 15.18
CA ASN A 14 11.39 15.07 15.33
C ASN A 14 11.03 13.72 14.71
N GLY A 15 11.21 12.67 15.52
CA GLY A 15 10.46 11.42 15.46
C GLY A 15 8.97 11.65 15.73
N GLY A 16 8.44 12.76 15.21
CA GLY A 16 7.04 13.12 15.22
C GLY A 16 6.40 12.53 13.98
N SER A 17 6.02 11.25 14.09
CA SER A 17 4.71 10.74 13.68
C SER A 17 4.04 11.48 12.51
N LEU A 18 4.70 11.48 11.35
CA LEU A 18 4.06 11.67 10.05
C LEU A 18 4.47 10.51 9.13
N ALA A 19 4.54 9.31 9.70
CA ALA A 19 4.17 8.14 8.93
C ALA A 19 2.70 8.38 8.57
N ALA A 20 2.48 9.01 7.41
CA ALA A 20 1.17 9.18 6.80
C ALA A 20 0.44 7.87 7.04
N ASN A 21 -0.57 7.96 7.90
CA ASN A 21 -1.29 6.80 8.34
C ASN A 21 -1.99 6.27 7.09
N ALA A 22 -1.38 5.28 6.44
CA ALA A 22 -2.01 4.45 5.43
C ALA A 22 -3.04 3.58 6.16
N THR A 23 -4.01 4.22 6.81
CA THR A 23 -4.91 3.61 7.79
C THR A 23 -6.09 2.92 7.17
N THR A 24 -6.31 3.10 5.87
CA THR A 24 -7.26 2.23 5.17
C THR A 24 -6.50 1.01 4.72
N PRO A 25 -6.56 -0.11 5.47
CA PRO A 25 -6.05 -1.36 4.96
C PRO A 25 -6.66 -1.57 3.59
N VAL A 26 -5.80 -1.77 2.59
CA VAL A 26 -6.26 -2.28 1.31
C VAL A 26 -6.98 -3.58 1.62
N ASN A 27 -8.26 -3.67 1.29
CA ASN A 27 -9.07 -4.84 1.59
C ASN A 27 -8.76 -5.99 0.59
N LEU A 28 -7.47 -6.32 0.51
CA LEU A 28 -6.91 -7.47 -0.18
C LEU A 28 -7.60 -8.78 0.22
N PRO A 29 -8.05 -8.98 1.48
CA PRO A 29 -8.74 -10.21 1.85
C PRO A 29 -9.97 -10.48 0.99
N GLU A 30 -10.77 -9.46 0.65
CA GLU A 30 -11.98 -9.68 -0.16
C GLU A 30 -11.66 -9.92 -1.64
N ILE A 31 -10.63 -9.26 -2.19
CA ILE A 31 -10.15 -9.49 -3.56
C ILE A 31 -9.62 -10.93 -3.71
N VAL A 32 -8.79 -11.37 -2.76
CA VAL A 32 -8.20 -12.71 -2.77
C VAL A 32 -9.24 -13.79 -2.49
N LYS A 33 -10.14 -13.58 -1.51
CA LYS A 33 -11.23 -14.52 -1.21
C LYS A 33 -12.19 -14.67 -2.38
N GLY A 34 -12.50 -13.60 -3.11
CA GLY A 34 -13.38 -13.69 -4.28
C GLY A 34 -12.80 -14.56 -5.38
N ALA A 35 -11.55 -14.30 -5.78
CA ALA A 35 -10.89 -15.00 -6.88
C ALA A 35 -10.56 -16.47 -6.54
N ILE A 36 -9.98 -16.73 -5.38
CA ILE A 36 -9.53 -18.09 -4.99
C ILE A 36 -10.66 -18.88 -4.34
N GLY A 37 -11.49 -18.22 -3.52
CA GLY A 37 -12.53 -18.89 -2.75
C GLY A 37 -13.58 -19.57 -3.62
N ALA A 38 -13.93 -19.00 -4.78
CA ALA A 38 -14.83 -19.66 -5.73
C ALA A 38 -14.24 -20.96 -6.30
N CYS A 39 -12.92 -20.99 -6.54
CA CYS A 39 -12.23 -22.17 -7.09
C CYS A 39 -11.95 -23.24 -6.02
N ALA A 40 -11.74 -22.83 -4.77
CA ALA A 40 -11.38 -23.70 -3.67
C ALA A 40 -12.58 -24.15 -2.81
N LYS A 41 -13.79 -23.63 -3.06
CA LYS A 41 -14.98 -23.84 -2.20
C LYS A 41 -15.28 -25.31 -1.88
N ASP A 42 -15.10 -26.18 -2.86
CA ASP A 42 -15.43 -27.61 -2.76
C ASP A 42 -14.19 -28.50 -2.58
N ILE A 43 -13.02 -27.88 -2.36
CA ILE A 43 -11.74 -28.56 -2.16
C ILE A 43 -11.47 -28.65 -0.65
N ALA A 44 -11.35 -29.87 -0.14
CA ALA A 44 -10.92 -30.08 1.23
C ALA A 44 -9.44 -29.65 1.41
N ASP A 45 -9.09 -29.09 2.57
CA ASP A 45 -7.74 -28.58 2.84
C ASP A 45 -6.62 -29.63 2.67
N TYR A 46 -6.96 -30.92 2.82
CA TYR A 46 -6.03 -32.05 2.67
C TYR A 46 -6.12 -32.73 1.29
N ALA A 47 -6.94 -32.22 0.38
CA ALA A 47 -7.14 -32.83 -0.93
C ALA A 47 -5.89 -32.70 -1.81
N THR A 48 -5.54 -33.79 -2.48
CA THR A 48 -4.54 -33.74 -3.56
C THR A 48 -5.23 -33.30 -4.84
N ILE A 49 -4.89 -32.11 -5.33
CA ILE A 49 -5.50 -31.51 -6.52
C ILE A 49 -4.71 -31.95 -7.76
N GLN A 50 -5.39 -32.43 -8.80
CA GLN A 50 -4.76 -32.96 -10.00
C GLN A 50 -5.39 -32.42 -11.28
N GLY A 51 -4.61 -32.42 -12.36
CA GLY A 51 -5.10 -32.15 -13.72
C GLY A 51 -5.80 -30.80 -13.88
N ARG A 52 -7.10 -30.84 -14.20
CA ARG A 52 -7.91 -29.64 -14.52
C ARG A 52 -8.06 -28.73 -13.31
N ASP A 53 -8.36 -29.27 -12.14
CA ASP A 53 -8.65 -28.49 -10.94
C ASP A 53 -7.38 -27.79 -10.44
N ALA A 54 -6.22 -28.44 -10.58
CA ALA A 54 -4.93 -27.83 -10.25
C ALA A 54 -4.62 -26.64 -11.17
N ARG A 55 -4.96 -26.75 -12.46
CA ARG A 55 -4.82 -25.65 -13.41
C ARG A 55 -5.76 -24.49 -13.06
N GLN A 56 -7.02 -24.78 -12.76
CA GLN A 56 -7.99 -23.76 -12.39
C GLN A 56 -7.59 -23.02 -11.11
N LEU A 57 -7.14 -23.73 -10.08
CA LEU A 57 -6.67 -23.11 -8.84
C LEU A 57 -5.43 -22.23 -9.07
N ARG A 58 -4.49 -22.69 -9.91
CA ARG A 58 -3.32 -21.89 -10.29
C ARG A 58 -3.72 -20.62 -11.02
N ASP A 59 -4.63 -20.71 -11.99
CA ASP A 59 -5.06 -19.56 -12.78
C ASP A 59 -5.84 -18.56 -11.91
N ALA A 60 -6.71 -19.05 -11.02
CA ALA A 60 -7.41 -18.23 -10.02
C ALA A 60 -6.44 -17.55 -9.03
N THR A 61 -5.39 -18.25 -8.60
CA THR A 61 -4.34 -17.68 -7.74
C THR A 61 -3.55 -16.60 -8.47
N SER A 62 -3.21 -16.83 -9.74
CA SER A 62 -2.50 -15.84 -10.56
C SER A 62 -3.35 -14.57 -10.74
N GLU A 63 -4.65 -14.72 -10.98
CA GLU A 63 -5.58 -13.59 -11.09
C GLU A 63 -5.68 -12.83 -9.76
N ALA A 64 -5.80 -13.53 -8.63
CA ALA A 64 -5.84 -12.91 -7.30
C ALA A 64 -4.59 -12.07 -7.00
N ILE A 65 -3.40 -12.58 -7.35
CA ILE A 65 -2.13 -11.87 -7.20
C ILE A 65 -2.09 -10.64 -8.09
N TYR A 66 -2.51 -10.77 -9.35
CA TYR A 66 -2.56 -9.65 -10.30
C TYR A 66 -3.47 -8.53 -9.80
N GLN A 67 -4.70 -8.87 -9.42
CA GLN A 67 -5.68 -7.90 -8.90
C GLN A 67 -5.19 -7.23 -7.62
N SER A 68 -4.62 -8.00 -6.69
CA SER A 68 -4.04 -7.48 -5.44
C SER A 68 -2.93 -6.47 -5.70
N THR A 69 -2.02 -6.81 -6.62
CA THR A 69 -0.88 -5.95 -6.99
C THR A 69 -1.35 -4.67 -7.69
N SER A 70 -2.31 -4.80 -8.60
CA SER A 70 -2.92 -3.66 -9.30
C SER A 70 -3.60 -2.70 -8.32
N HIS A 71 -4.38 -3.23 -7.37
CA HIS A 71 -5.05 -2.43 -6.36
C HIS A 71 -4.05 -1.74 -5.41
N LEU A 72 -2.97 -2.43 -5.02
CA LEU A 72 -1.91 -1.82 -4.22
C LEU A 72 -1.25 -0.65 -4.97
N ALA A 73 -0.92 -0.83 -6.26
CA ALA A 73 -0.34 0.23 -7.08
C ALA A 73 -1.28 1.46 -7.18
N GLN A 74 -2.58 1.24 -7.36
CA GLN A 74 -3.56 2.31 -7.37
C GLN A 74 -3.62 3.06 -6.03
N HIS A 75 -3.57 2.34 -4.91
CA HIS A 75 -3.58 2.95 -3.59
C HIS A 75 -2.33 3.82 -3.36
N VAL A 76 -1.15 3.31 -3.70
CA VAL A 76 0.11 4.07 -3.63
C VAL A 76 0.06 5.32 -4.50
N ASN A 77 -0.41 5.21 -5.74
CA ASN A 77 -0.49 6.36 -6.65
C ASN A 77 -1.45 7.44 -6.13
N ARG A 78 -2.59 7.04 -5.56
CA ARG A 78 -3.53 7.98 -4.92
C ARG A 78 -2.91 8.67 -3.71
N GLY A 79 -2.21 7.91 -2.86
CA GLY A 79 -1.49 8.47 -1.71
C GLY A 79 -0.43 9.49 -2.13
N ASN A 80 0.36 9.17 -3.16
CA ASN A 80 1.37 10.07 -3.69
C ASN A 80 0.75 11.35 -4.28
N ALA A 81 -0.38 11.24 -4.98
CA ALA A 81 -1.09 12.40 -5.52
C ALA A 81 -1.59 13.33 -4.39
N ALA A 82 -2.20 12.76 -3.34
CA ALA A 82 -2.68 13.52 -2.20
C ALA A 82 -1.53 14.22 -1.43
N LEU A 83 -0.37 13.56 -1.29
CA LEU A 83 0.81 14.18 -0.70
C LEU A 83 1.33 15.35 -1.55
N ALA A 84 1.39 15.18 -2.88
CA ALA A 84 1.81 16.24 -3.79
C ALA A 84 0.88 17.46 -3.72
N GLU A 85 -0.43 17.23 -3.66
CA GLU A 85 -1.44 18.28 -3.48
C GLU A 85 -1.25 18.99 -2.13
N GLY A 86 -1.14 18.25 -1.02
CA GLY A 86 -0.93 18.82 0.30
C GLY A 86 0.37 19.62 0.43
N PHE A 87 1.45 19.21 -0.24
CA PHE A 87 2.68 20.01 -0.32
C PHE A 87 2.46 21.32 -1.07
N ASN A 88 1.79 21.27 -2.21
CA ASN A 88 1.50 22.47 -2.99
C ASN A 88 0.66 23.48 -2.19
N GLU A 89 -0.37 23.01 -1.49
CA GLU A 89 -1.18 23.83 -0.58
C GLU A 89 -0.36 24.42 0.57
N SER A 90 0.55 23.64 1.15
CA SER A 90 1.41 24.11 2.25
C SER A 90 2.33 25.26 1.81
N PHE A 91 2.84 25.24 0.57
CA PHE A 91 3.70 26.30 0.05
C PHE A 91 2.92 27.54 -0.41
N THR A 92 1.69 27.39 -0.91
CA THR A 92 0.86 28.56 -1.26
C THR A 92 0.42 29.34 -0.02
N VAL A 93 0.18 28.66 1.11
CA VAL A 93 -0.14 29.31 2.39
C VAL A 93 1.04 30.13 2.94
N VAL A 94 2.29 29.69 2.73
CA VAL A 94 3.49 30.42 3.19
C VAL A 94 3.82 31.62 2.29
N ALA A 95 3.36 31.62 1.03
CA ALA A 95 3.61 32.68 0.07
C ALA A 95 2.57 33.83 0.11
N ALA A 96 1.51 33.70 0.92
CA ALA A 96 0.47 34.70 1.13
C ALA A 96 0.71 35.50 2.42
#